data_AF-A0A9D7ZN57-F1
#
_entry.id   AF-A0A9D7ZN57-F1
#
_cell.length_a   1.000
_cell.length_b   1.000
_cell.length_c   1.000
_cell.angle_alpha   90.00
_cell.angle_beta   90.00
_cell.angle_gamma   90.00
#
_symmetry.space_group_name_H-M   'P 1'
#
loop_
_entity.id
_entity.type
_entity.pdbx_description
1 polymer ?
#
loop_
_entity_poly.entity_id
_entity_poly.type
_entity_poly.pdbx_seq_one_letter_code
_entity_poly.pdbx_strand_id
1 'polypeptide(L)'
;MTSKNNNNRMLIVRGLAFAALVLLAFAYVSPTWWVSLKAPQYPATAFPDGIRIHFHMDGVFNGCELIKSDEKQEDEALNCKHEMDAINHFVGMYPIAAGGPVERVLSPFSFSLLGLMIIVFMLPGRKLRVTVMGLGGIAIGTWMTMALYGEGGIHLLSPNYISDVSSTMDIDLEDYDSWSGVETLKESYNEALGRYFRDMDVINRAVGLMLMATNIAYGVLLAAFVVLTLGLWKTRFMYWMLAVVPAALPVFFIIDYAAWLWWFGHSLNAMGAFTLKPFMPTVLGQGKVAQFYTYSYPHYGYGMLVGISVCLILAALIRRKHLRETGEDS
;
A
#
# COMPACT_ATOMS: atom_id res chain seq x y z
N MET A 1 -6.95 -38.98 25.81
CA MET A 1 -5.95 -37.89 25.71
C MET A 1 -5.90 -37.18 24.35
N THR A 2 -6.42 -37.78 23.27
CA THR A 2 -6.36 -37.23 21.90
C THR A 2 -7.24 -36.00 21.65
N SER A 3 -8.50 -35.97 22.13
CA SER A 3 -9.44 -34.85 21.92
C SER A 3 -8.98 -33.52 22.56
N LYS A 4 -8.49 -33.54 23.81
CA LYS A 4 -8.01 -32.32 24.49
C LYS A 4 -6.80 -31.70 23.79
N ASN A 5 -5.89 -32.54 23.26
CA ASN A 5 -4.71 -32.07 22.55
C ASN A 5 -5.06 -31.46 21.18
N ASN A 6 -6.11 -31.97 20.53
CA ASN A 6 -6.65 -31.42 19.28
C ASN A 6 -7.29 -30.05 19.47
N ASN A 7 -8.09 -29.86 20.51
CA ASN A 7 -8.70 -28.57 20.84
C ASN A 7 -7.64 -27.49 21.12
N ASN A 8 -6.59 -27.84 21.88
CA ASN A 8 -5.52 -26.90 22.19
C ASN A 8 -4.78 -26.43 20.92
N ARG A 9 -4.53 -27.32 19.95
CA ARG A 9 -3.89 -26.95 18.68
C ARG A 9 -4.75 -26.00 17.84
N MET A 10 -6.06 -26.24 17.78
CA MET A 10 -6.97 -25.38 17.03
C MET A 10 -7.11 -23.99 17.67
N LEU A 11 -7.06 -23.92 19.01
CA LEU A 11 -6.98 -22.66 19.74
C LEU A 11 -5.69 -21.88 19.40
N ILE A 12 -4.55 -22.57 19.31
CA ILE A 12 -3.28 -21.94 18.92
C ILE A 12 -3.36 -21.40 17.48
N VAL A 13 -3.89 -22.18 16.53
CA VAL A 13 -4.07 -21.73 15.12
C VAL A 13 -4.93 -20.47 15.06
N ARG A 14 -6.05 -20.44 15.78
CA ARG A 14 -6.93 -19.27 15.83
C ARG A 14 -6.26 -18.09 16.52
N GLY A 15 -5.52 -18.31 17.60
CA GLY A 15 -4.77 -17.26 18.29
C GLY A 15 -3.72 -16.61 17.38
N LEU A 16 -2.96 -17.41 16.62
CA LEU A 16 -1.98 -16.91 15.65
C LEU A 16 -2.64 -16.13 14.50
N ALA A 17 -3.74 -16.65 13.94
CA ALA A 17 -4.47 -15.97 12.89
C ALA A 17 -5.12 -14.66 13.39
N PHE A 18 -5.63 -14.63 14.62
CA PHE A 18 -6.15 -13.41 15.24
C PHE A 18 -5.04 -12.39 15.47
N ALA A 19 -3.87 -12.81 15.96
CA ALA A 19 -2.71 -11.93 16.08
C ALA A 19 -2.30 -11.34 14.72
N ALA A 20 -2.31 -12.16 13.65
CA ALA A 20 -2.06 -11.68 12.29
C ALA A 20 -3.12 -10.66 11.82
N LEU A 21 -4.40 -10.87 12.14
CA LEU A 21 -5.46 -9.91 11.81
C LEU A 21 -5.26 -8.56 12.50
N VAL A 22 -4.89 -8.58 13.79
CA VAL A 22 -4.57 -7.37 14.55
C VAL A 22 -3.36 -6.65 13.95
N LEU A 23 -2.29 -7.39 13.65
CA LEU A 23 -1.11 -6.83 12.99
C LEU A 23 -1.44 -6.23 11.62
N LEU A 24 -2.32 -6.86 10.83
CA LEU A 24 -2.76 -6.34 9.54
C LEU A 24 -3.45 -4.98 9.66
N ALA A 25 -4.35 -4.83 10.64
CA ALA A 25 -5.05 -3.57 10.88
C ALA A 25 -4.09 -2.44 11.29
N PHE A 26 -3.15 -2.72 12.19
CA PHE A 26 -2.14 -1.73 12.60
C PHE A 26 -1.13 -1.43 11.49
N ALA A 27 -0.72 -2.44 10.71
CA ALA A 27 0.21 -2.25 9.61
C ALA A 27 -0.35 -1.31 8.54
N TYR A 28 -1.66 -1.39 8.26
CA TYR A 28 -2.32 -0.55 7.25
C TYR A 28 -2.17 0.94 7.54
N VAL A 29 -2.34 1.35 8.80
CA VAL A 29 -2.26 2.76 9.21
C VAL A 29 -0.83 3.21 9.55
N SER A 30 0.14 2.32 9.41
CA SER A 30 1.51 2.56 9.86
C SER A 30 2.46 2.88 8.69
N PRO A 31 3.46 3.76 8.91
CA PRO A 31 4.60 3.87 8.00
C PRO A 31 5.28 2.52 7.83
N THR A 32 5.36 2.08 6.58
CA THR A 32 5.89 0.78 6.17
C THR A 32 7.35 0.89 5.77
N TRP A 33 7.71 1.94 5.03
CA TRP A 33 9.08 2.17 4.58
C TRP A 33 9.43 3.66 4.66
N TRP A 34 10.70 3.98 4.75
CA TRP A 34 11.14 5.38 4.70
C TRP A 34 12.31 5.54 3.75
N VAL A 35 12.36 6.69 3.10
CA VAL A 35 13.46 7.11 2.24
C VAL A 35 13.91 8.50 2.66
N SER A 36 15.22 8.73 2.63
CA SER A 36 15.81 10.04 2.85
C SER A 36 16.88 10.36 1.80
N LEU A 37 16.89 11.62 1.35
CA LEU A 37 17.97 12.18 0.56
C LEU A 37 18.80 13.18 1.37
N LYS A 38 20.12 13.04 1.34
CA LYS A 38 21.06 14.02 1.88
C LYS A 38 21.96 14.56 0.79
N ALA A 39 22.12 15.89 0.73
CA ALA A 39 23.03 16.54 -0.19
C ALA A 39 23.62 17.82 0.43
N PRO A 40 24.78 18.32 -0.05
CA PRO A 40 25.40 19.53 0.49
C PRO A 40 24.50 20.78 0.48
N GLN A 41 23.57 20.86 -0.48
CA GLN A 41 22.61 21.97 -0.62
C GLN A 41 21.49 21.92 0.44
N TYR A 42 21.30 20.78 1.10
CA TYR A 42 20.30 20.55 2.13
C TYR A 42 21.02 20.35 3.48
N PRO A 43 21.37 21.45 4.19
CA PRO A 43 22.21 21.37 5.37
C PRO A 43 21.50 20.67 6.54
N ALA A 44 22.25 19.97 7.38
CA ALA A 44 21.73 19.23 8.52
C ALA A 44 21.05 20.13 9.59
N THR A 45 21.30 21.44 9.56
CA THR A 45 20.62 22.41 10.43
C THR A 45 19.14 22.58 10.08
N ALA A 46 18.77 22.42 8.80
CA ALA A 46 17.39 22.47 8.32
C ALA A 46 16.83 21.07 8.02
N PHE A 47 17.68 20.12 7.60
CA PHE A 47 17.31 18.76 7.25
C PHE A 47 18.21 17.75 7.98
N PRO A 48 18.09 17.61 9.32
CA PRO A 48 18.97 16.75 10.12
C PRO A 48 18.93 15.29 9.64
N ASP A 49 17.73 14.84 9.29
CA ASP A 49 17.44 13.53 8.74
C ASP A 49 17.48 13.47 7.21
N GLY A 50 17.86 14.56 6.55
CA GLY A 50 17.71 14.74 5.11
C GLY A 50 16.26 14.99 4.72
N ILE A 51 16.00 14.99 3.42
CA ILE A 51 14.66 15.10 2.85
C ILE A 51 14.00 13.75 3.00
N ARG A 52 13.26 13.56 4.11
CA ARG A 52 12.68 12.27 4.47
C ARG A 52 11.20 12.21 4.09
N ILE A 53 10.80 11.07 3.53
CA ILE A 53 9.41 10.70 3.26
C ILE A 53 9.10 9.31 3.83
N HIS A 54 7.84 9.10 4.19
CA HIS A 54 7.33 7.83 4.70
C HIS A 54 6.31 7.23 3.75
N PHE A 55 6.56 5.99 3.31
CA PHE A 55 5.62 5.20 2.54
C PHE A 55 4.66 4.48 3.48
N HIS A 56 3.37 4.72 3.27
CA HIS A 56 2.27 3.98 3.87
C HIS A 56 1.59 3.15 2.79
N MET A 57 0.67 2.27 3.18
CA MET A 57 -0.09 1.46 2.22
C MET A 57 -1.03 2.29 1.34
N ASP A 58 -1.43 3.46 1.82
CA ASP A 58 -2.42 4.33 1.19
C ASP A 58 -1.89 5.74 0.82
N GLY A 59 -0.61 6.04 1.10
CA GLY A 59 -0.08 7.39 0.95
C GLY A 59 1.43 7.50 1.06
N VAL A 60 1.97 8.66 0.68
CA VAL A 60 3.37 9.03 0.92
C VAL A 60 3.42 10.34 1.69
N PHE A 61 3.89 10.28 2.93
CA PHE A 61 3.78 11.38 3.88
C PHE A 61 5.11 12.07 4.13
N ASN A 62 5.02 13.33 4.56
CA ASN A 62 6.17 14.11 5.00
C ASN A 62 6.84 13.43 6.21
N GLY A 63 8.15 13.20 6.12
CA GLY A 63 8.95 12.62 7.20
C GLY A 63 9.89 13.61 7.87
N CYS A 64 9.76 14.89 7.55
CA CYS A 64 10.49 15.95 8.23
C CYS A 64 9.70 16.46 9.44
N GLU A 65 10.41 16.67 10.54
CA GLU A 65 9.85 17.12 11.81
C GLU A 65 10.04 18.63 11.98
N LEU A 66 9.20 19.23 12.83
CA LEU A 66 9.29 20.65 13.16
C LEU A 66 10.61 20.92 13.91
N ILE A 67 11.46 21.76 13.34
CA ILE A 67 12.72 22.17 13.96
C ILE A 67 12.52 23.52 14.64
N LYS A 68 12.73 23.56 15.95
CA LYS A 68 12.81 24.82 16.69
C LYS A 68 14.26 25.28 16.68
N SER A 69 14.55 26.37 15.97
CA SER A 69 15.87 27.00 15.93
C SER A 69 15.81 28.40 16.53
N ASP A 70 16.87 28.80 17.22
CA ASP A 70 17.02 30.15 17.79
C ASP A 70 17.18 31.23 16.69
N GLU A 71 17.54 30.84 15.46
CA GLU A 71 17.77 31.75 14.32
C GLU A 71 16.57 31.86 13.37
N LYS A 72 15.67 30.87 13.36
CA LYS A 72 14.53 30.82 12.44
C LYS A 72 13.37 30.07 13.08
N GLN A 73 12.29 30.80 13.33
CA GLN A 73 11.05 30.23 13.84
C GLN A 73 10.18 29.82 12.65
N GLU A 74 10.04 28.51 12.42
CA GLU A 74 9.08 27.95 11.47
C GLU A 74 7.88 27.44 12.27
N ASP A 75 6.68 27.83 11.85
CA ASP A 75 5.42 27.45 12.52
C ASP A 75 4.96 26.04 12.12
N GLU A 76 5.47 25.53 11.01
CA GLU A 76 5.17 24.21 10.44
C GLU A 76 6.46 23.48 10.03
N ALA A 77 6.39 22.15 9.99
CA ALA A 77 7.52 21.34 9.54
C ALA A 77 7.76 21.53 8.03
N LEU A 78 9.03 21.56 7.62
CA LEU A 78 9.40 21.61 6.21
C LEU A 78 8.75 20.47 5.42
N ASN A 79 8.21 20.79 4.25
CA ASN A 79 7.54 19.83 3.38
C ASN A 79 8.56 19.05 2.54
N CYS A 80 9.12 18.00 3.11
CA CYS A 80 10.11 17.17 2.43
C CYS A 80 9.54 16.34 1.27
N LYS A 81 8.23 16.10 1.23
CA LYS A 81 7.59 15.53 0.02
C LYS A 81 7.70 16.49 -1.15
N HIS A 82 7.38 17.77 -0.93
CA HIS A 82 7.51 18.81 -1.95
C HIS A 82 8.96 19.00 -2.42
N GLU A 83 9.92 19.04 -1.50
CA GLU A 83 11.35 19.13 -1.83
C GLU A 83 11.84 17.92 -2.64
N MET A 84 11.35 16.71 -2.32
CA MET A 84 11.64 15.50 -3.09
C MET A 84 11.12 15.62 -4.54
N ASP A 85 9.90 16.12 -4.72
CA ASP A 85 9.31 16.32 -6.03
C ASP A 85 10.03 17.40 -6.85
N ALA A 86 10.49 18.47 -6.20
CA ALA A 86 11.33 19.48 -6.83
C ALA A 86 12.63 18.86 -7.36
N ILE A 87 13.31 18.05 -6.54
CA ILE A 87 14.53 17.33 -6.98
C ILE A 87 14.21 16.37 -8.13
N ASN A 88 13.14 15.58 -8.01
CA ASN A 88 12.71 14.65 -9.04
C ASN A 88 12.52 15.38 -10.37
N HIS A 89 11.81 16.50 -10.36
CA HIS A 89 11.62 17.34 -11.55
C HIS A 89 12.95 17.78 -12.17
N PHE A 90 13.91 18.27 -11.36
CA PHE A 90 15.21 18.70 -11.86
C PHE A 90 16.02 17.59 -12.55
N VAL A 91 15.88 16.34 -12.10
CA VAL A 91 16.57 15.18 -12.69
C VAL A 91 15.73 14.41 -13.71
N GLY A 92 14.53 14.90 -14.01
CA GLY A 92 13.59 14.29 -14.97
C GLY A 92 12.82 13.09 -14.40
N MET A 93 12.87 12.81 -13.11
CA MET A 93 12.00 11.82 -12.48
C MET A 93 10.57 12.36 -12.34
N TYR A 94 9.61 11.44 -12.36
CA TYR A 94 8.21 11.75 -12.09
C TYR A 94 8.01 12.16 -10.61
N PRO A 95 6.96 12.95 -10.30
CA PRO A 95 6.60 13.26 -8.92
C PRO A 95 6.23 11.98 -8.16
N ILE A 96 6.43 11.99 -6.84
CA ILE A 96 6.18 10.88 -5.93
C ILE A 96 4.73 10.39 -6.01
N ALA A 97 3.76 11.29 -6.22
CA ALA A 97 2.35 10.94 -6.43
C ALA A 97 2.11 10.05 -7.66
N ALA A 98 3.05 10.03 -8.63
CA ALA A 98 2.94 9.14 -9.79
C ALA A 98 3.25 7.67 -9.46
N GLY A 99 3.80 7.39 -8.28
CA GLY A 99 4.13 6.05 -7.81
C GLY A 99 2.97 5.38 -7.09
N GLY A 100 2.63 4.16 -7.52
CA GLY A 100 1.61 3.32 -6.88
C GLY A 100 0.18 3.90 -6.81
N PRO A 101 -0.32 4.70 -7.78
CA PRO A 101 -1.60 5.38 -7.63
C PRO A 101 -2.77 4.40 -7.52
N VAL A 102 -2.72 3.28 -8.27
CA VAL A 102 -3.75 2.24 -8.26
C VAL A 102 -3.73 1.48 -6.94
N GLU A 103 -2.55 1.10 -6.48
CA GLU A 103 -2.33 0.36 -5.25
C GLU A 103 -2.84 1.15 -4.04
N ARG A 104 -2.58 2.45 -4.01
CA ARG A 104 -2.97 3.34 -2.92
C ARG A 104 -4.48 3.59 -2.86
N VAL A 105 -5.15 3.81 -4.00
CA VAL A 105 -6.63 3.99 -3.99
C VAL A 105 -7.36 2.67 -3.68
N LEU A 106 -6.78 1.53 -4.09
CA LEU A 106 -7.38 0.21 -3.86
C LEU A 106 -6.92 -0.48 -2.57
N SER A 107 -5.99 0.12 -1.83
CA SER A 107 -5.44 -0.48 -0.62
C SER A 107 -6.50 -0.76 0.46
N PRO A 108 -7.52 0.08 0.72
CA PRO A 108 -8.50 -0.22 1.76
C PRO A 108 -9.26 -1.53 1.48
N PHE A 109 -9.62 -1.76 0.21
CA PHE A 109 -10.38 -2.92 -0.24
C PHE A 109 -9.50 -4.17 -0.29
N SER A 110 -8.27 -4.03 -0.76
CA SER A 110 -7.29 -5.12 -0.81
C SER A 110 -6.95 -5.61 0.60
N PHE A 111 -6.68 -4.70 1.55
CA PHE A 111 -6.44 -5.07 2.94
C PHE A 111 -7.67 -5.66 3.63
N SER A 112 -8.86 -5.16 3.31
CA SER A 112 -10.12 -5.73 3.80
C SER A 112 -10.35 -7.15 3.28
N LEU A 113 -10.01 -7.43 2.02
CA LEU A 113 -10.01 -8.79 1.48
C LEU A 113 -9.00 -9.68 2.22
N LEU A 114 -7.77 -9.21 2.45
CA LEU A 114 -6.78 -9.98 3.21
C LEU A 114 -7.25 -10.27 4.65
N GLY A 115 -7.87 -9.28 5.30
CA GLY A 115 -8.49 -9.45 6.62
C GLY A 115 -9.61 -10.48 6.60
N LEU A 116 -10.50 -10.42 5.60
CA LEU A 116 -11.56 -11.41 5.40
C LEU A 116 -10.97 -12.81 5.20
N MET A 117 -9.90 -12.95 4.43
CA MET A 117 -9.23 -14.24 4.22
C MET A 117 -8.71 -14.82 5.54
N ILE A 118 -8.08 -14.00 6.39
CA ILE A 118 -7.61 -14.41 7.71
C ILE A 118 -8.79 -14.81 8.61
N ILE A 119 -9.89 -14.04 8.58
CA ILE A 119 -11.12 -14.37 9.32
C ILE A 119 -11.67 -15.72 8.88
N VAL A 120 -11.83 -15.94 7.58
CA VAL A 120 -12.36 -17.20 7.02
C VAL A 120 -11.42 -18.37 7.32
N PHE A 121 -10.11 -18.15 7.38
CA PHE A 121 -9.14 -19.19 7.77
C PHE A 121 -9.38 -19.72 9.21
N MET A 122 -9.86 -18.87 10.13
CA MET A 122 -10.15 -19.24 11.53
C MET A 122 -11.44 -20.07 11.70
N LEU A 123 -12.36 -20.00 10.74
CA LEU A 123 -13.70 -20.56 10.87
C LEU A 123 -13.74 -22.08 10.67
N PRO A 124 -14.52 -22.81 11.50
CA PRO A 124 -14.75 -24.24 11.30
C PRO A 124 -15.76 -24.47 10.18
N GLY A 125 -15.65 -25.61 9.50
CA GLY A 125 -16.63 -26.07 8.51
C GLY A 125 -16.54 -25.37 7.16
N ARG A 126 -16.79 -26.12 6.07
CA ARG A 126 -16.76 -25.55 4.71
C ARG A 126 -17.93 -24.62 4.41
N LYS A 127 -19.15 -24.96 4.87
CA LYS A 127 -20.34 -24.14 4.62
C LYS A 127 -20.19 -22.74 5.20
N LEU A 128 -19.80 -22.64 6.48
CA LEU A 128 -19.60 -21.36 7.16
C LEU A 128 -18.51 -20.51 6.47
N ARG A 129 -17.37 -21.12 6.10
CA ARG A 129 -16.29 -20.43 5.37
C ARG A 129 -16.77 -19.83 4.04
N VAL A 130 -17.50 -20.61 3.25
CA VAL A 130 -18.04 -20.15 1.95
C VAL A 130 -19.07 -19.03 2.17
N THR A 131 -19.97 -19.17 3.14
CA THR A 131 -20.97 -18.15 3.45
C THR A 131 -20.32 -16.84 3.90
N VAL A 132 -19.37 -16.89 4.83
CA VAL A 132 -18.68 -15.68 5.32
C VAL A 132 -17.82 -15.04 4.23
N MET A 133 -17.10 -15.85 3.43
CA MET A 133 -16.34 -15.34 2.28
C MET A 133 -17.25 -14.65 1.26
N GLY A 134 -18.39 -15.26 0.93
CA GLY A 134 -19.35 -14.70 -0.03
C GLY A 134 -20.00 -13.42 0.46
N LEU A 135 -20.51 -13.40 1.69
CA LEU A 135 -21.14 -12.20 2.27
C LEU A 135 -20.13 -11.07 2.48
N GLY A 136 -18.94 -11.39 3.00
CA GLY A 136 -17.86 -10.42 3.16
C GLY A 136 -17.37 -9.86 1.83
N GLY A 137 -17.24 -10.72 0.81
CA GLY A 137 -16.86 -10.29 -0.54
C GLY A 137 -17.91 -9.40 -1.19
N ILE A 138 -19.20 -9.68 -1.01
CA ILE A 138 -20.29 -8.78 -1.47
C ILE A 138 -20.21 -7.45 -0.73
N ALA A 139 -20.07 -7.44 0.60
CA ALA A 139 -19.98 -6.21 1.38
C ALA A 139 -18.79 -5.33 0.96
N ILE A 140 -17.59 -5.92 0.84
CA ILE A 140 -16.39 -5.19 0.41
C ILE A 140 -16.54 -4.75 -1.06
N GLY A 141 -17.07 -5.61 -1.93
CA GLY A 141 -17.31 -5.28 -3.33
C GLY A 141 -18.28 -4.11 -3.51
N THR A 142 -19.39 -4.10 -2.78
CA THR A 142 -20.34 -2.98 -2.79
C THR A 142 -19.72 -1.70 -2.25
N TRP A 143 -19.00 -1.77 -1.11
CA TRP A 143 -18.29 -0.62 -0.57
C TRP A 143 -17.26 -0.07 -1.58
N MET A 144 -16.47 -0.95 -2.20
CA MET A 144 -15.50 -0.59 -3.24
C MET A 144 -16.17 0.08 -4.45
N THR A 145 -17.28 -0.46 -4.94
CA THR A 145 -18.02 0.16 -6.06
C THR A 145 -18.55 1.54 -5.68
N MET A 146 -19.13 1.69 -4.48
CA MET A 146 -19.62 2.98 -4.00
C MET A 146 -18.49 4.00 -3.83
N ALA A 147 -17.36 3.58 -3.27
CA ALA A 147 -16.22 4.47 -3.06
C ALA A 147 -15.57 4.92 -4.39
N LEU A 148 -15.42 4.01 -5.35
CA LEU A 148 -14.71 4.29 -6.59
C LEU A 148 -15.56 4.99 -7.65
N TYR A 149 -16.87 4.73 -7.69
CA TYR A 149 -17.75 5.21 -8.77
C TYR A 149 -19.01 5.92 -8.28
N GLY A 150 -19.30 5.91 -6.98
CA GLY A 150 -20.41 6.66 -6.40
C GLY A 150 -20.07 8.15 -6.25
N GLU A 151 -21.10 8.98 -6.36
CA GLU A 151 -21.03 10.40 -5.99
C GLU A 151 -20.71 10.52 -4.48
N GLY A 152 -19.76 11.37 -4.13
CA GLY A 152 -19.22 11.47 -2.76
C GLY A 152 -18.46 10.22 -2.30
N GLY A 153 -18.04 9.38 -3.23
CA GLY A 153 -17.29 8.15 -2.94
C GLY A 153 -15.96 8.41 -2.21
N ILE A 154 -15.41 9.62 -2.31
CA ILE A 154 -14.18 9.99 -1.61
C ILE A 154 -14.27 9.83 -0.08
N HIS A 155 -15.43 10.07 0.53
CA HIS A 155 -15.64 9.87 1.98
C HIS A 155 -15.58 8.41 2.44
N LEU A 156 -15.61 7.48 1.48
CA LEU A 156 -15.52 6.05 1.73
C LEU A 156 -14.09 5.52 1.57
N LEU A 157 -13.12 6.38 1.23
CA LEU A 157 -11.70 6.06 1.15
C LEU A 157 -10.98 6.33 2.49
N SER A 158 -9.71 5.93 2.60
CA SER A 158 -8.97 6.13 3.85
C SER A 158 -8.63 7.62 4.06
N PRO A 159 -8.66 8.12 5.30
CA PRO A 159 -8.29 9.51 5.61
C PRO A 159 -6.87 9.88 5.14
N ASN A 160 -5.94 8.92 5.25
CA ASN A 160 -4.57 9.05 4.77
C ASN A 160 -4.50 9.24 3.25
N TYR A 161 -5.26 8.46 2.46
CA TYR A 161 -5.32 8.64 1.02
C TYR A 161 -5.85 10.03 0.65
N ILE A 162 -6.94 10.45 1.29
CA ILE A 162 -7.56 11.77 1.08
C ILE A 162 -6.55 12.87 1.41
N SER A 163 -5.87 12.78 2.55
CA SER A 163 -4.85 13.76 2.97
C SER A 163 -3.65 13.80 2.02
N ASP A 164 -3.20 12.66 1.49
CA ASP A 164 -2.11 12.65 0.51
C ASP A 164 -2.52 13.32 -0.80
N VAL A 165 -3.71 12.99 -1.29
CA VAL A 165 -4.23 13.52 -2.55
C VAL A 165 -4.53 15.02 -2.44
N SER A 166 -5.16 15.47 -1.36
CA SER A 166 -5.42 16.89 -1.12
C SER A 166 -4.13 17.69 -1.00
N SER A 167 -3.13 17.18 -0.26
CA SER A 167 -1.80 17.82 -0.18
C SER A 167 -1.10 17.90 -1.55
N THR A 168 -1.38 16.95 -2.43
CA THR A 168 -0.81 16.92 -3.78
C THR A 168 -1.53 17.89 -4.71
N MET A 169 -2.82 18.16 -4.52
CA MET A 169 -3.57 19.09 -5.37
C MET A 169 -3.61 20.52 -4.83
N ASP A 170 -3.30 20.73 -3.56
CA ASP A 170 -3.40 22.03 -2.87
C ASP A 170 -4.82 22.62 -2.97
N ILE A 171 -5.83 21.78 -2.71
CA ILE A 171 -7.25 22.15 -2.74
C ILE A 171 -7.95 21.82 -1.42
N ASP A 172 -9.01 22.56 -1.12
CA ASP A 172 -9.82 22.40 0.09
C ASP A 172 -10.87 21.31 -0.06
N LEU A 173 -11.32 20.73 1.07
CA LEU A 173 -12.30 19.64 1.12
C LEU A 173 -13.60 19.93 0.35
N GLU A 174 -14.05 21.18 0.35
CA GLU A 174 -15.30 21.59 -0.29
C GLU A 174 -15.26 21.43 -1.83
N ASP A 175 -14.07 21.51 -2.43
CA ASP A 175 -13.90 21.46 -3.89
C ASP A 175 -14.02 20.04 -4.47
N TYR A 176 -13.90 19.01 -3.62
CA TYR A 176 -13.89 17.61 -4.03
C TYR A 176 -14.87 16.70 -3.26
N ASP A 177 -15.74 17.28 -2.42
CA ASP A 177 -16.70 16.54 -1.59
C ASP A 177 -17.59 15.58 -2.39
N SER A 178 -17.99 15.98 -3.61
CA SER A 178 -18.84 15.18 -4.50
C SER A 178 -18.08 14.13 -5.33
N TRP A 179 -16.75 14.12 -5.29
CA TRP A 179 -15.95 13.31 -6.20
C TRP A 179 -16.03 11.82 -5.85
N SER A 180 -15.98 11.01 -6.91
CA SER A 180 -15.73 9.58 -6.78
C SER A 180 -14.25 9.29 -6.55
N GLY A 181 -13.91 8.09 -6.07
CA GLY A 181 -12.50 7.70 -5.90
C GLY A 181 -11.70 7.66 -7.21
N VAL A 182 -12.33 7.25 -8.31
CA VAL A 182 -11.69 7.24 -9.63
C VAL A 182 -11.47 8.66 -10.16
N GLU A 183 -12.43 9.56 -9.93
CA GLU A 183 -12.29 10.98 -10.27
C GLU A 183 -11.20 11.65 -9.43
N THR A 184 -11.16 11.37 -8.13
CA THR A 184 -10.10 11.82 -7.23
C THR A 184 -8.72 11.38 -7.72
N LEU A 185 -8.57 10.11 -8.13
CA LEU A 185 -7.33 9.62 -8.72
C LEU A 185 -7.00 10.33 -10.03
N LYS A 186 -8.00 10.54 -10.90
CA LYS A 186 -7.84 11.23 -12.18
C LYS A 186 -7.29 12.63 -11.99
N GLU A 187 -7.96 13.44 -11.19
CA GLU A 187 -7.62 14.85 -10.99
C GLU A 187 -6.31 15.00 -10.24
N SER A 188 -6.08 14.20 -9.20
CA SER A 188 -4.81 14.21 -8.46
C SER A 188 -3.62 13.84 -9.33
N TYR A 189 -3.75 12.80 -10.16
CA TYR A 189 -2.68 12.37 -11.04
C TYR A 189 -2.46 13.37 -12.18
N ASN A 190 -3.52 13.95 -12.73
CA ASN A 190 -3.44 15.00 -13.74
C ASN A 190 -2.73 16.25 -13.20
N GLU A 191 -3.09 16.71 -12.00
CA GLU A 191 -2.49 17.87 -11.34
C GLU A 191 -1.01 17.62 -11.00
N ALA A 192 -0.70 16.46 -10.42
CA ALA A 192 0.68 16.08 -10.10
C ALA A 192 1.58 16.09 -11.36
N LEU A 193 1.08 15.56 -12.48
CA LEU A 193 1.82 15.59 -13.73
C LEU A 193 1.86 17.00 -14.34
N GLY A 194 0.76 17.75 -14.34
CA GLY A 194 0.65 19.09 -14.93
C GLY A 194 1.59 20.12 -14.30
N ARG A 195 1.93 19.95 -13.02
CA ARG A 195 2.92 20.80 -12.33
C ARG A 195 4.33 20.70 -12.91
N TYR A 196 4.69 19.53 -13.44
CA TYR A 196 6.08 19.22 -13.83
C TYR A 196 6.24 18.89 -15.31
N PHE A 197 5.14 18.58 -16.01
CA PHE A 197 5.10 18.26 -17.43
C PHE A 197 4.25 19.29 -18.19
N ARG A 198 4.71 19.74 -19.36
CA ARG A 198 4.00 20.72 -20.21
C ARG A 198 3.26 20.11 -21.40
N ASP A 199 3.50 18.83 -21.68
CA ASP A 199 2.91 18.14 -22.82
C ASP A 199 1.60 17.46 -22.41
N MET A 200 0.48 18.06 -22.84
CA MET A 200 -0.86 17.57 -22.52
C MET A 200 -1.15 16.20 -23.12
N ASP A 201 -0.56 15.82 -24.26
CA ASP A 201 -0.79 14.50 -24.86
C ASP A 201 -0.12 13.40 -24.02
N VAL A 202 1.05 13.68 -23.44
CA VAL A 202 1.73 12.78 -22.51
C VAL A 202 0.93 12.62 -21.22
N ILE A 203 0.44 13.73 -20.66
CA ILE A 203 -0.37 13.72 -19.43
C ILE A 203 -1.67 12.94 -19.66
N ASN A 204 -2.44 13.26 -20.70
CA ASN A 204 -3.69 12.60 -21.02
C ASN A 204 -3.51 11.09 -21.25
N ARG A 205 -2.42 10.70 -21.92
CA ARG A 205 -2.09 9.28 -22.12
C ARG A 205 -1.78 8.59 -20.79
N ALA A 206 -0.96 9.21 -19.94
CA ALA A 206 -0.60 8.64 -18.64
C ALA A 206 -1.82 8.51 -17.73
N VAL A 207 -2.66 9.54 -17.65
CA VAL A 207 -3.93 9.52 -16.91
C VAL A 207 -4.84 8.42 -17.46
N GLY A 208 -5.02 8.32 -18.79
CA GLY A 208 -5.84 7.29 -19.41
C GLY A 208 -5.35 5.86 -19.12
N LEU A 209 -4.03 5.64 -19.12
CA LEU A 209 -3.43 4.36 -18.72
C LEU A 209 -3.69 4.04 -17.24
N MET A 210 -3.58 5.04 -16.36
CA MET A 210 -3.85 4.85 -14.93
C MET A 210 -5.33 4.55 -14.65
N LEU A 211 -6.24 5.20 -15.35
CA LEU A 211 -7.68 4.89 -15.25
C LEU A 211 -7.99 3.49 -15.77
N MET A 212 -7.40 3.10 -16.90
CA MET A 212 -7.54 1.74 -17.42
C MET A 212 -7.01 0.71 -16.42
N ALA A 213 -5.81 0.93 -15.87
CA ALA A 213 -5.21 0.06 -14.86
C ALA A 213 -6.07 -0.03 -13.60
N THR A 214 -6.62 1.08 -13.13
CA THR A 214 -7.54 1.13 -11.97
C THR A 214 -8.79 0.30 -12.22
N ASN A 215 -9.43 0.45 -13.39
CA ASN A 215 -10.63 -0.31 -13.77
C ASN A 215 -10.34 -1.81 -13.92
N ILE A 216 -9.18 -2.17 -14.47
CA ILE A 216 -8.73 -3.58 -14.56
C ILE A 216 -8.51 -4.14 -13.15
N ALA A 217 -7.79 -3.43 -12.28
CA ALA A 217 -7.51 -3.86 -10.92
C ALA A 217 -8.79 -4.00 -10.09
N TYR A 218 -9.74 -3.07 -10.23
CA TYR A 218 -11.10 -3.18 -9.68
C TYR A 218 -11.79 -4.47 -10.14
N GLY A 219 -11.79 -4.76 -11.45
CA GLY A 219 -12.37 -5.98 -12.01
C GLY A 219 -11.68 -7.25 -11.49
N VAL A 220 -10.35 -7.22 -11.35
CA VAL A 220 -9.56 -8.32 -10.78
C VAL A 220 -9.92 -8.57 -9.31
N LEU A 221 -10.10 -7.53 -8.50
CA LEU A 221 -10.53 -7.67 -7.10
C LEU A 221 -11.95 -8.27 -7.00
N LEU A 222 -12.88 -7.82 -7.84
CA LEU A 222 -14.22 -8.43 -7.91
C LEU A 222 -14.17 -9.91 -8.31
N ALA A 223 -13.36 -10.23 -9.32
CA ALA A 223 -13.15 -11.61 -9.74
C ALA A 223 -12.51 -12.45 -8.62
N ALA A 224 -11.58 -11.87 -7.84
CA ALA A 224 -10.94 -12.55 -6.73
C ALA A 224 -11.97 -12.98 -5.66
N PHE A 225 -12.95 -12.13 -5.30
CA PHE A 225 -14.02 -12.51 -4.37
C PHE A 225 -14.82 -13.72 -4.87
N VAL A 226 -15.16 -13.74 -6.16
CA VAL A 226 -15.91 -14.85 -6.78
C VAL A 226 -15.06 -16.12 -6.82
N VAL A 227 -13.81 -16.02 -7.27
CA VAL A 227 -12.88 -17.15 -7.39
C VAL A 227 -12.59 -17.77 -6.02
N LEU A 228 -12.34 -16.96 -4.99
CA LEU A 228 -12.12 -17.44 -3.62
C LEU A 228 -13.37 -18.13 -3.08
N THR A 229 -14.56 -17.55 -3.27
CA THR A 229 -15.82 -18.13 -2.79
C THR A 229 -16.14 -19.47 -3.45
N LEU A 230 -16.11 -19.53 -4.80
CA LEU A 230 -16.33 -20.76 -5.56
C LEU A 230 -15.22 -21.79 -5.33
N GLY A 231 -13.97 -21.31 -5.21
CA GLY A 231 -12.81 -22.16 -4.96
C GLY A 231 -12.86 -22.85 -3.60
N LEU A 232 -13.26 -22.14 -2.54
CA LEU A 232 -13.51 -22.72 -1.21
C LEU A 232 -14.67 -23.71 -1.25
N TRP A 233 -15.66 -23.45 -2.12
CA TRP A 233 -16.73 -24.39 -2.36
C TRP A 233 -16.32 -25.57 -3.24
N LYS A 234 -15.19 -25.61 -3.95
CA LYS A 234 -14.86 -26.74 -4.84
C LYS A 234 -13.61 -27.51 -4.44
N THR A 235 -12.62 -26.86 -3.86
CA THR A 235 -11.26 -27.41 -3.73
C THR A 235 -10.68 -27.20 -2.32
N ARG A 236 -9.93 -28.20 -1.85
CA ARG A 236 -9.14 -28.08 -0.60
C ARG A 236 -7.91 -27.17 -0.75
N PHE A 237 -7.42 -26.98 -1.99
CA PHE A 237 -6.30 -26.08 -2.28
C PHE A 237 -6.64 -24.63 -1.93
N MET A 238 -7.85 -24.17 -2.26
CA MET A 238 -8.27 -22.79 -2.01
C MET A 238 -8.27 -22.43 -0.52
N TYR A 239 -8.46 -23.41 0.37
CA TYR A 239 -8.37 -23.17 1.81
C TYR A 239 -6.97 -22.65 2.23
N TRP A 240 -5.91 -23.18 1.63
CA TRP A 240 -4.54 -22.78 1.97
C TRP A 240 -4.21 -21.38 1.44
N MET A 241 -4.85 -20.94 0.35
CA MET A 241 -4.69 -19.59 -0.17
C MET A 241 -5.14 -18.53 0.85
N LEU A 242 -6.10 -18.84 1.72
CA LEU A 242 -6.56 -17.94 2.79
C LEU A 242 -5.45 -17.54 3.77
N ALA A 243 -4.44 -18.40 3.96
CA ALA A 243 -3.28 -18.10 4.80
C ALA A 243 -2.06 -17.68 3.97
N VAL A 244 -1.83 -18.33 2.82
CA VAL A 244 -0.63 -18.10 2.00
C VAL A 244 -0.63 -16.71 1.36
N VAL A 245 -1.76 -16.24 0.84
CA VAL A 245 -1.82 -14.93 0.16
C VAL A 245 -1.54 -13.79 1.14
N PRO A 246 -2.20 -13.69 2.32
CA PRO A 246 -1.84 -12.65 3.29
C PRO A 246 -0.44 -12.85 3.87
N ALA A 247 0.05 -14.09 4.01
CA ALA A 247 1.43 -14.34 4.47
C ALA A 247 2.50 -13.87 3.46
N ALA A 248 2.15 -13.76 2.18
CA ALA A 248 3.06 -13.29 1.13
C ALA A 248 3.10 -11.75 1.02
N LEU A 249 2.26 -11.02 1.75
CA LEU A 249 2.18 -9.56 1.74
C LEU A 249 3.54 -8.83 1.86
N PRO A 250 4.46 -9.18 2.81
CA PRO A 250 5.76 -8.49 2.88
C PRO A 250 6.64 -8.70 1.65
N VAL A 251 6.49 -9.83 0.94
CA VAL A 251 7.23 -10.09 -0.30
C VAL A 251 6.64 -9.30 -1.45
N PHE A 252 5.30 -9.29 -1.59
CA PHE A 252 4.61 -8.49 -2.59
C PHE A 252 4.92 -7.00 -2.43
N PHE A 253 4.94 -6.48 -1.20
CA PHE A 253 5.32 -5.09 -0.92
C PHE A 253 6.71 -4.76 -1.47
N ILE A 254 7.73 -5.59 -1.22
CA ILE A 254 9.10 -5.32 -1.71
C ILE A 254 9.17 -5.37 -3.24
N ILE A 255 8.47 -6.33 -3.87
CA ILE A 255 8.43 -6.45 -5.32
C ILE A 255 7.81 -5.18 -5.93
N ASP A 256 6.66 -4.77 -5.42
CA ASP A 256 5.93 -3.60 -5.92
C ASP A 256 6.72 -2.30 -5.68
N TYR A 257 7.23 -2.10 -4.46
CA TYR A 257 8.10 -0.98 -4.12
C TYR A 257 9.33 -0.91 -5.04
N ALA A 258 10.02 -2.02 -5.25
CA ALA A 258 11.18 -2.07 -6.13
C ALA A 258 10.80 -1.83 -7.60
N ALA A 259 9.66 -2.33 -8.07
CA ALA A 259 9.17 -2.11 -9.43
C ALA A 259 8.91 -0.63 -9.69
N TRP A 260 8.28 0.07 -8.75
CA TRP A 260 8.06 1.52 -8.84
C TRP A 260 9.37 2.30 -8.81
N LEU A 261 10.31 1.98 -7.92
CA LEU A 261 11.62 2.61 -7.92
C LEU A 261 12.36 2.40 -9.25
N TRP A 262 12.31 1.18 -9.79
CA TRP A 262 12.89 0.88 -11.09
C TRP A 262 12.26 1.74 -12.19
N TRP A 263 10.93 1.83 -12.20
CA TRP A 263 10.20 2.66 -13.16
C TRP A 263 10.60 4.13 -13.06
N PHE A 264 10.66 4.70 -11.85
CA PHE A 264 11.09 6.08 -11.64
C PHE A 264 12.50 6.36 -12.19
N GLY A 265 13.44 5.43 -11.98
CA GLY A 265 14.82 5.60 -12.44
C GLY A 265 15.10 5.23 -13.91
N HIS A 266 14.14 4.57 -14.58
CA HIS A 266 14.26 4.17 -16.00
C HIS A 266 13.27 4.89 -16.93
N SER A 267 12.29 5.60 -16.37
CA SER A 267 11.32 6.41 -17.09
C SER A 267 11.60 7.90 -16.85
N LEU A 268 12.85 8.31 -17.12
CA LEU A 268 13.28 9.70 -16.96
C LEU A 268 12.78 10.56 -18.14
N ASN A 269 12.22 11.72 -17.83
CA ASN A 269 11.73 12.69 -18.79
C ASN A 269 12.86 13.64 -19.26
N ALA A 270 12.83 13.97 -20.55
CA ALA A 270 13.78 14.89 -21.18
C ALA A 270 13.66 16.35 -20.72
N MET A 271 12.59 16.74 -20.02
CA MET A 271 12.41 18.09 -19.47
C MET A 271 13.20 18.36 -18.18
N GLY A 272 13.84 17.36 -17.59
CA GLY A 272 14.72 17.57 -16.44
C GLY A 272 15.89 18.50 -16.79
N ALA A 273 16.20 19.44 -15.90
CA ALA A 273 17.33 20.36 -16.07
C ALA A 273 18.69 19.62 -16.14
N PHE A 274 18.77 18.45 -15.48
CA PHE A 274 19.93 17.57 -15.51
C PHE A 274 19.55 16.21 -16.10
N THR A 275 20.32 15.76 -17.09
CA THR A 275 20.15 14.43 -17.66
C THR A 275 20.97 13.41 -16.86
N LEU A 276 20.29 12.47 -16.22
CA LEU A 276 20.93 11.31 -15.60
C LEU A 276 20.85 10.10 -16.53
N LYS A 277 21.83 9.20 -16.43
CA LYS A 277 21.69 7.86 -17.02
C LYS A 277 20.63 7.09 -16.24
N PRO A 278 19.86 6.18 -16.89
CA PRO A 278 18.95 5.30 -16.18
C PRO A 278 19.65 4.61 -15.01
N PHE A 279 18.98 4.59 -13.86
CA PHE A 279 19.53 4.05 -12.63
C PHE A 279 18.43 3.40 -11.80
N MET A 280 18.83 2.67 -10.76
CA MET A 280 17.90 2.11 -9.78
C MET A 280 18.00 2.92 -8.49
N PRO A 281 16.95 3.65 -8.07
CA PRO A 281 16.88 4.21 -6.74
C PRO A 281 17.10 3.12 -5.68
N THR A 282 17.72 3.48 -4.56
CA THR A 282 18.10 2.51 -3.54
C THR A 282 16.88 1.87 -2.90
N VAL A 283 16.71 0.56 -3.12
CA VAL A 283 15.63 -0.23 -2.52
C VAL A 283 15.88 -0.46 -1.03
N LEU A 284 17.11 -0.80 -0.66
CA LEU A 284 17.50 -1.07 0.72
C LEU A 284 18.95 -0.64 0.95
N GLY A 285 19.21 0.01 2.08
CA GLY A 285 20.54 0.43 2.48
C GLY A 285 20.85 1.87 2.06
N GLN A 286 22.14 2.11 1.81
CA GLN A 286 22.66 3.40 1.39
C GLN A 286 23.08 3.35 -0.08
N GLY A 287 22.75 4.39 -0.84
CA GLY A 287 23.23 4.61 -2.19
C GLY A 287 23.67 6.05 -2.42
N LYS A 288 24.07 6.31 -3.68
CA LYS A 288 24.46 7.64 -4.12
C LYS A 288 24.04 7.83 -5.57
N VAL A 289 23.35 8.94 -5.84
CA VAL A 289 22.95 9.37 -7.19
C VAL A 289 23.39 10.81 -7.34
N ALA A 290 24.33 11.06 -8.24
CA ALA A 290 25.01 12.35 -8.37
C ALA A 290 25.57 12.83 -7.00
N GLN A 291 25.10 13.98 -6.50
CA GLN A 291 25.51 14.55 -5.21
C GLN A 291 24.60 14.15 -4.04
N PHE A 292 23.53 13.38 -4.31
CA PHE A 292 22.58 12.93 -3.30
C PHE A 292 22.99 11.57 -2.76
N TYR A 293 23.07 11.47 -1.43
CA TYR A 293 23.12 10.21 -0.71
C TYR A 293 21.70 9.77 -0.40
N THR A 294 21.34 8.57 -0.82
CA THR A 294 20.02 7.96 -0.61
C THR A 294 20.11 6.98 0.55
N TYR A 295 19.13 7.03 1.45
CA TYR A 295 18.95 6.06 2.53
C TYR A 295 17.54 5.48 2.41
N SER A 296 17.43 4.16 2.42
CA SER A 296 16.14 3.48 2.27
C SER A 296 16.08 2.26 3.18
N TYR A 297 15.14 2.25 4.12
CA TYR A 297 15.05 1.18 5.11
C TYR A 297 13.60 0.87 5.52
N PRO A 298 13.35 -0.36 6.01
CA PRO A 298 12.09 -0.72 6.59
C PRO A 298 11.74 0.16 7.78
N HIS A 299 10.46 0.45 7.92
CA HIS A 299 9.88 1.04 9.11
C HIS A 299 9.13 -0.02 9.93
N TYR A 300 8.58 0.34 11.09
CA TYR A 300 7.91 -0.63 11.96
C TYR A 300 6.68 -1.27 11.30
N GLY A 301 5.99 -0.59 10.39
CA GLY A 301 4.88 -1.16 9.62
C GLY A 301 5.31 -2.37 8.80
N TYR A 302 6.51 -2.34 8.18
CA TYR A 302 7.05 -3.51 7.48
C TYR A 302 7.36 -4.65 8.45
N GLY A 303 7.86 -4.35 9.66
CA GLY A 303 8.03 -5.34 10.72
C GLY A 303 6.72 -6.04 11.07
N MET A 304 5.59 -5.32 11.09
CA MET A 304 4.27 -5.91 11.28
C MET A 304 3.88 -6.83 10.12
N LEU A 305 4.19 -6.49 8.86
CA LEU A 305 3.95 -7.37 7.70
C LEU A 305 4.72 -8.69 7.81
N VAL A 306 5.98 -8.63 8.26
CA VAL A 306 6.79 -9.83 8.55
C VAL A 306 6.15 -10.64 9.67
N GLY A 307 5.66 -9.98 10.73
CA GLY A 307 4.91 -10.61 11.82
C GLY A 307 3.67 -11.37 11.34
N ILE A 308 2.87 -10.77 10.44
CA ILE A 308 1.72 -11.42 9.79
C ILE A 308 2.16 -12.71 9.10
N SER A 309 3.23 -12.63 8.30
CA SER A 309 3.78 -13.80 7.58
C SER A 309 4.16 -14.93 8.52
N VAL A 310 4.92 -14.62 9.58
CA VAL A 310 5.35 -15.60 10.59
C VAL A 310 4.14 -16.23 11.28
N CYS A 311 3.20 -15.42 11.76
CA CYS A 311 1.99 -15.90 12.43
C CYS A 311 1.18 -16.85 11.53
N LEU A 312 0.94 -16.47 10.28
CA LEU A 312 0.13 -17.25 9.35
C LEU A 312 0.83 -18.51 8.85
N ILE A 313 2.15 -18.47 8.62
CA ILE A 313 2.93 -19.66 8.25
C ILE A 313 2.89 -20.67 9.39
N LEU A 314 3.13 -20.24 10.63
CA LEU A 314 3.05 -21.13 11.80
C LEU A 314 1.63 -21.69 11.97
N ALA A 315 0.60 -20.85 11.86
CA ALA A 315 -0.79 -21.29 11.93
C ALA A 315 -1.12 -22.33 10.85
N ALA A 316 -0.66 -22.11 9.61
CA ALA A 316 -0.87 -23.02 8.50
C ALA A 316 -0.14 -24.36 8.70
N LEU A 317 1.11 -24.34 9.18
CA LEU A 317 1.88 -25.57 9.45
C LEU A 317 1.25 -26.40 10.57
N ILE A 318 0.82 -25.77 11.66
CA ILE A 318 0.13 -26.45 12.77
C ILE A 318 -1.20 -27.04 12.27
N ARG A 319 -1.97 -26.27 11.50
CA ARG A 319 -3.22 -26.76 10.90
C ARG A 319 -2.98 -27.93 9.96
N ARG A 320 -1.91 -27.90 9.16
CA ARG A 320 -1.56 -28.99 8.22
C ARG A 320 -1.22 -30.26 8.97
N LYS A 321 -0.46 -30.15 10.07
CA LYS A 321 -0.14 -31.29 10.94
C LYS A 321 -1.41 -31.87 11.57
N HIS A 322 -2.30 -31.02 12.07
CA HIS A 322 -3.57 -31.46 12.65
C HIS A 322 -4.44 -32.23 11.64
N LEU A 323 -4.64 -31.70 10.43
CA LEU A 323 -5.43 -32.37 9.38
C LEU A 323 -4.86 -33.73 8.98
N ARG A 324 -3.53 -33.88 8.98
CA ARG A 324 -2.87 -35.17 8.69
C ARG A 324 -3.09 -36.22 9.79
N GLU A 325 -3.20 -35.79 11.05
CA GLU A 325 -3.35 -36.68 12.19
C GLU A 325 -4.81 -37.08 12.46
N THR A 326 -5.78 -36.19 12.20
CA THR A 326 -7.19 -36.44 12.50
C THR A 326 -8.03 -36.82 11.29
N GLY A 327 -7.62 -36.45 10.07
CA GLY A 327 -8.42 -36.64 8.85
C GLY A 327 -9.71 -35.81 8.80
N GLU A 328 -10.00 -35.02 9.85
CA GLU A 328 -11.21 -34.24 10.00
C GLU A 328 -11.01 -32.82 9.46
N ASP A 329 -11.70 -32.50 8.36
CA ASP A 329 -12.00 -31.12 7.97
C ASP A 329 -13.09 -30.59 8.93
N SER A 330 -12.75 -30.32 10.19
CA SER A 330 -13.68 -29.74 11.19
C SER A 330 -14.42 -28.52 10.62
#